data_AF-A0A059F5H7-F1
#
_entry.id   AF-A0A059F5H7-F1
#
_cell.length_a   1.000
_cell.length_b   1.000
_cell.length_c   1.000
_cell.angle_alpha   90.00
_cell.angle_beta   90.00
_cell.angle_gamma   90.00
#
_symmetry.space_group_name_H-M   'P 1'
#
loop_
_entity.id
_entity.type
_entity.pdbx_description
1 polymer ?
#
loop_
_entity_poly.entity_id
_entity_poly.type
_entity_poly.pdbx_seq_one_letter_code
_entity_poly.pdbx_strand_id
1 'polypeptide(L)'
;MNLLNILSFVLCRSVPKLHVPTGKLSTIKTILGDVSIQEDTESTINVTHEGRELEFNEDELESVQKYLGFLKKYDSPFLDASIYENLLKIQEETEEETLKNGRTSFVILFVNKESVEYIKDINNIRVFLSTDEKLAQALKTPFPGIYGYNHKDRLTYQLKVKNDYSKAAFSVLTPILDLISNQNVHMYESSELPTFYLLAKEENLNKFKEEIKPLSIELKNEVQMCLMKYSENTNIKAFGITQEDLPAVIIVKDGKKYAEKSVNKETLRNFIGDYNENKLNEYILSQEELPNNDSLPVKRITFNNSEKYLKDPSKDKFVIFEAPWCQYCKLLKPIVNDLAEIYKDNANILVGTYDMTENDPLNEYHIRGYPTLFLIKGETNEIKQYTQKERDLKSLADFIKNEGHYKVDITEKIKLLGD
;
A
#
# COMPACT_ATOMS: atom_id res chain seq x y z
N MET A 1 -25.34 11.77 32.06
CA MET A 1 -24.10 11.44 32.78
C MET A 1 -22.96 11.62 31.78
N ASN A 2 -22.17 12.70 31.90
CA ASN A 2 -21.16 13.07 30.89
C ASN A 2 -20.15 11.94 30.71
N LEU A 3 -19.79 11.62 29.46
CA LEU A 3 -18.76 10.62 29.15
C LEU A 3 -17.41 10.98 29.79
N LEU A 4 -17.14 12.29 29.96
CA LEU A 4 -16.04 12.79 30.79
C LEU A 4 -16.11 12.20 32.20
N ASN A 5 -17.24 12.21 32.91
CA ASN A 5 -17.32 11.59 34.25
C ASN A 5 -17.23 10.04 34.25
N ILE A 6 -17.42 9.38 33.12
CA ILE A 6 -17.21 7.92 33.00
C ILE A 6 -15.72 7.63 32.70
N LEU A 7 -15.05 8.50 31.94
CA LEU A 7 -13.67 8.32 31.49
C LEU A 7 -12.61 9.18 32.22
N SER A 8 -13.03 10.07 33.11
CA SER A 8 -12.21 11.03 33.88
C SER A 8 -12.22 10.76 35.37
N PHE A 9 -12.66 9.58 35.81
CA PHE A 9 -12.19 9.13 37.11
C PHE A 9 -10.67 8.98 36.99
N VAL A 10 -9.96 9.66 37.89
CA VAL A 10 -8.62 9.30 38.30
C VAL A 10 -8.70 7.83 38.75
N LEU A 11 -8.62 6.91 37.80
CA LEU A 11 -8.57 5.49 38.07
C LEU A 11 -7.22 5.30 38.76
N CYS A 12 -7.28 4.97 40.04
CA CYS A 12 -6.16 4.37 40.72
C CYS A 12 -5.83 3.12 39.91
N ARG A 13 -4.88 3.23 38.96
CA ARG A 13 -4.52 2.14 38.04
C ARG A 13 -4.19 0.94 38.90
N SER A 14 -5.06 -0.05 38.88
CA SER A 14 -4.86 -1.22 39.72
C SER A 14 -3.57 -1.89 39.28
N VAL A 15 -2.68 -2.21 40.22
CA VAL A 15 -1.40 -2.81 39.87
C VAL A 15 -1.68 -4.22 39.35
N PRO A 16 -1.21 -4.60 38.14
CA PRO A 16 -1.32 -5.97 37.66
C PRO A 16 -0.72 -6.93 38.69
N LYS A 17 -1.39 -8.07 38.89
CA LYS A 17 -0.91 -9.14 39.77
C LYS A 17 -0.33 -10.26 38.93
N LEU A 18 0.85 -10.72 39.32
CA LEU A 18 1.52 -11.86 38.71
C LEU A 18 1.45 -13.06 39.65
N HIS A 19 1.04 -14.17 39.09
CA HIS A 19 1.03 -15.49 39.66
C HIS A 19 2.16 -16.26 39.00
N VAL A 20 3.14 -16.74 39.77
CA VAL A 20 4.36 -17.36 39.24
C VAL A 20 4.65 -18.71 39.91
N PRO A 21 5.33 -19.63 39.21
CA PRO A 21 5.66 -20.93 39.77
C PRO A 21 6.54 -20.84 41.01
N THR A 22 6.26 -21.70 41.99
CA THR A 22 7.00 -21.79 43.25
C THR A 22 8.51 -21.91 43.02
N GLY A 23 9.30 -21.09 43.69
CA GLY A 23 10.77 -21.10 43.61
C GLY A 23 11.35 -20.23 42.48
N LYS A 24 10.51 -19.58 41.68
CA LYS A 24 10.94 -18.67 40.59
C LYS A 24 10.82 -17.18 40.95
N LEU A 25 10.25 -16.84 42.12
CA LEU A 25 9.96 -15.46 42.53
C LEU A 25 11.15 -14.52 42.47
N SER A 26 12.32 -14.93 42.98
CA SER A 26 13.52 -14.08 43.00
C SER A 26 14.01 -13.76 41.60
N THR A 27 14.05 -14.76 40.71
CA THR A 27 14.49 -14.61 39.32
C THR A 27 13.55 -13.69 38.55
N ILE A 28 12.24 -13.90 38.72
CA ILE A 28 11.21 -13.12 38.02
C ILE A 28 11.16 -11.67 38.54
N LYS A 29 11.31 -11.43 39.85
CA LYS A 29 11.38 -10.08 40.43
C LYS A 29 12.55 -9.26 39.89
N THR A 30 13.72 -9.87 39.74
CA THR A 30 14.89 -9.19 39.15
C THR A 30 14.63 -8.74 37.70
N ILE A 31 13.77 -9.46 36.97
CA ILE A 31 13.51 -9.24 35.54
C ILE A 31 12.32 -8.28 35.32
N LEU A 32 11.26 -8.36 36.12
CA LEU A 32 9.99 -7.64 35.87
C LEU A 32 9.80 -6.33 36.66
N GLY A 33 10.58 -6.10 37.71
CA GLY A 33 10.51 -4.88 38.54
C GLY A 33 9.25 -4.80 39.42
N ASP A 34 8.72 -3.58 39.62
CA ASP A 34 7.58 -3.30 40.52
C ASP A 34 6.26 -3.86 39.96
N VAL A 35 5.96 -5.10 40.32
CA VAL A 35 4.71 -5.80 40.04
C VAL A 35 4.30 -6.60 41.27
N SER A 36 3.00 -6.69 41.55
CA SER A 36 2.51 -7.47 42.68
C SER A 36 2.61 -8.96 42.36
N ILE A 37 3.63 -9.66 42.87
CA ILE A 37 3.86 -11.09 42.56
C ILE A 37 3.47 -12.00 43.73
N GLN A 38 2.76 -13.08 43.42
CA GLN A 38 2.42 -14.19 44.31
C GLN A 38 2.97 -15.49 43.71
N GLU A 39 3.53 -16.35 44.55
CA GLU A 39 3.88 -17.71 44.13
C GLU A 39 2.66 -18.62 44.26
N ASP A 40 2.51 -19.53 43.32
CA ASP A 40 1.57 -20.64 43.39
C ASP A 40 2.18 -21.93 42.84
N THR A 41 1.38 -22.99 42.86
CA THR A 41 1.78 -24.33 42.43
C THR A 41 1.66 -24.53 40.93
N GLU A 42 1.24 -23.52 40.18
CA GLU A 42 1.07 -23.62 38.74
C GLU A 42 2.43 -23.60 38.04
N SER A 43 2.50 -24.20 36.84
CA SER A 43 3.71 -24.27 36.02
C SER A 43 3.79 -23.14 34.99
N THR A 44 2.93 -22.14 35.11
CA THR A 44 2.74 -21.04 34.16
C THR A 44 2.79 -19.71 34.91
N ILE A 45 3.00 -18.64 34.16
CA ILE A 45 2.96 -17.27 34.68
C ILE A 45 1.60 -16.69 34.30
N ASN A 46 0.73 -16.45 35.28
CA ASN A 46 -0.58 -15.85 35.04
C ASN A 46 -0.56 -14.35 35.43
N VAL A 47 -0.93 -13.49 34.49
CA VAL A 47 -1.04 -12.04 34.68
C VAL A 47 -2.51 -11.67 34.81
N THR A 48 -2.91 -11.18 35.99
CA THR A 48 -4.29 -10.72 36.23
C THR A 48 -4.37 -9.20 36.42
N HIS A 49 -5.36 -8.58 35.79
CA HIS A 49 -5.59 -7.13 35.87
C HIS A 49 -7.08 -6.79 35.63
N GLU A 50 -7.72 -6.14 36.59
CA GLU A 50 -9.11 -5.64 36.49
C GLU A 50 -10.14 -6.69 36.02
N GLY A 51 -10.04 -7.90 36.57
CA GLY A 51 -10.96 -9.01 36.24
C GLY A 51 -10.61 -9.76 34.95
N ARG A 52 -9.43 -9.49 34.37
CA ARG A 52 -8.90 -10.16 33.19
C ARG A 52 -7.67 -10.97 33.56
N GLU A 53 -7.41 -12.01 32.79
CA GLU A 53 -6.25 -12.87 32.97
C GLU A 53 -5.56 -13.16 31.62
N LEU A 54 -4.26 -13.45 31.67
CA LEU A 54 -3.49 -13.93 30.54
C LEU A 54 -2.36 -14.83 31.04
N GLU A 55 -2.36 -16.07 30.55
CA GLU A 55 -1.41 -17.10 30.94
C GLU A 55 -0.24 -17.17 29.95
N PHE A 56 0.98 -17.32 30.48
CA PHE A 56 2.23 -17.46 29.75
C PHE A 56 3.01 -18.68 30.23
N ASN A 57 3.83 -19.27 29.36
CA ASN A 57 4.80 -20.27 29.77
C ASN A 57 5.95 -19.63 30.55
N GLU A 58 6.66 -20.42 31.37
CA GLU A 58 7.79 -19.94 32.18
C GLU A 58 8.93 -19.30 31.38
N ASP A 59 9.13 -19.74 30.14
CA ASP A 59 10.20 -19.27 29.25
C ASP A 59 9.83 -18.01 28.46
N GLU A 60 8.56 -17.58 28.51
CA GLU A 60 8.02 -16.43 27.77
C GLU A 60 8.14 -15.09 28.54
N LEU A 61 9.20 -14.91 29.33
CA LEU A 61 9.39 -13.74 30.19
C LEU A 61 9.41 -12.40 29.44
N GLU A 62 9.93 -12.38 28.20
CA GLU A 62 9.95 -11.18 27.37
C GLU A 62 8.54 -10.74 26.98
N SER A 63 7.67 -11.68 26.60
CA SER A 63 6.26 -11.40 26.29
C SER A 63 5.49 -10.94 27.53
N VAL A 64 5.78 -11.51 28.71
CA VAL A 64 5.24 -11.04 30.00
C VAL A 64 5.67 -9.59 30.28
N GLN A 65 6.95 -9.25 30.11
CA GLN A 65 7.45 -7.88 30.26
C GLN A 65 6.74 -6.91 29.32
N LYS A 66 6.61 -7.29 28.05
CA LYS A 66 5.97 -6.48 27.02
C LYS A 66 4.49 -6.25 27.35
N TYR A 67 3.76 -7.29 27.72
CA TYR A 67 2.36 -7.18 28.13
C TYR A 67 2.18 -6.27 29.35
N LEU A 68 3.01 -6.43 30.39
CA LEU A 68 3.01 -5.55 31.56
C LEU A 68 3.32 -4.08 31.20
N GLY A 69 4.24 -3.86 30.26
CA GLY A 69 4.53 -2.54 29.71
C GLY A 69 3.29 -1.90 29.09
N PHE A 70 2.52 -2.66 28.32
CA PHE A 70 1.27 -2.17 27.73
C PHE A 70 0.15 -1.97 28.76
N LEU A 71 0.01 -2.83 29.77
CA LEU A 71 -0.93 -2.61 30.88
C LEU A 71 -0.59 -1.35 31.68
N LYS A 72 0.69 -0.99 31.79
CA LYS A 72 1.12 0.29 32.39
C LYS A 72 0.83 1.48 31.49
N LYS A 73 0.68 1.29 30.18
CA LYS A 73 0.47 2.37 29.20
C LYS A 73 -1.00 2.62 28.93
N TYR A 74 -1.76 1.55 28.67
CA TYR A 74 -3.15 1.57 28.22
C TYR A 74 -4.09 1.17 29.34
N ASP A 75 -5.23 1.85 29.41
CA ASP A 75 -6.25 1.55 30.41
C ASP A 75 -7.05 0.30 30.00
N SER A 76 -7.71 -0.36 30.96
CA SER A 76 -8.66 -1.41 30.62
C SER A 76 -10.00 -0.83 30.16
N PRO A 77 -10.71 -1.48 29.22
CA PRO A 77 -12.07 -1.08 28.87
C PRO A 77 -13.07 -1.41 29.98
N PHE A 78 -14.29 -0.87 29.89
CA PHE A 78 -15.40 -1.33 30.71
C PHE A 78 -15.85 -2.72 30.26
N LEU A 79 -16.29 -3.55 31.20
CA LEU A 79 -16.78 -4.90 30.92
C LEU A 79 -18.21 -4.92 30.36
N ASP A 80 -18.99 -3.86 30.59
CA ASP A 80 -20.37 -3.75 30.11
C ASP A 80 -20.41 -3.25 28.66
N ALA A 81 -20.74 -4.15 27.74
CA ALA A 81 -20.85 -3.87 26.31
C ALA A 81 -21.87 -2.76 25.98
N SER A 82 -22.92 -2.59 26.81
CA SER A 82 -24.00 -1.62 26.55
C SER A 82 -23.50 -0.18 26.57
N ILE A 83 -22.40 0.10 27.29
CA ILE A 83 -21.73 1.40 27.30
C ILE A 83 -21.29 1.81 25.90
N TYR A 84 -20.76 0.84 25.13
CA TYR A 84 -20.28 1.08 23.77
C TYR A 84 -21.42 1.18 22.76
N GLU A 85 -22.46 0.36 22.89
CA GLU A 85 -23.66 0.46 22.05
C GLU A 85 -24.37 1.80 22.20
N ASN A 86 -24.38 2.35 23.41
CA ASN A 86 -25.00 3.64 23.69
C ASN A 86 -24.27 4.81 23.00
N LEU A 87 -22.99 4.66 22.62
CA LEU A 87 -22.26 5.68 21.86
C LEU A 87 -22.90 5.96 20.49
N LEU A 88 -23.46 4.92 19.86
CA LEU A 88 -24.11 5.03 18.55
C LEU A 88 -25.49 5.70 18.61
N LYS A 89 -26.10 5.77 19.79
CA LYS A 89 -27.45 6.34 19.99
C LYS A 89 -27.42 7.86 20.19
N ILE A 90 -26.24 8.46 20.28
CA ILE A 90 -26.12 9.88 20.62
C ILE A 90 -26.35 10.75 19.38
N GLN A 91 -27.23 11.75 19.53
CA GLN A 91 -27.60 12.71 18.47
C GLN A 91 -26.43 13.60 18.05
N GLU A 92 -26.61 14.32 16.94
CA GLU A 92 -25.66 15.33 16.46
C GLU A 92 -25.32 16.36 17.53
N GLU A 93 -24.08 16.29 18.02
CA GLU A 93 -23.46 17.33 18.82
C GLU A 93 -22.55 18.22 17.99
N THR A 94 -22.48 19.48 18.40
CA THR A 94 -21.50 20.46 17.93
C THR A 94 -20.07 20.05 18.32
N GLU A 95 -19.05 20.63 17.69
CA GLU A 95 -17.65 20.40 18.08
C GLU A 95 -17.39 20.80 19.54
N GLU A 96 -18.01 21.88 20.00
CA GLU A 96 -17.90 22.35 21.38
C GLU A 96 -18.49 21.35 22.38
N GLU A 97 -19.66 20.79 22.09
CA GLU A 97 -20.27 19.72 22.90
C GLU A 97 -19.44 18.43 22.86
N THR A 98 -18.90 18.08 21.70
CA THR A 98 -18.02 16.92 21.51
C THR A 98 -16.77 17.03 22.39
N LEU A 99 -16.12 18.20 22.38
CA LEU A 99 -14.97 18.52 23.24
C LEU A 99 -15.36 18.50 24.72
N LYS A 100 -16.46 19.16 25.08
CA LYS A 100 -16.97 19.23 26.46
C LYS A 100 -17.39 17.85 27.00
N ASN A 101 -17.81 16.95 26.12
CA ASN A 101 -18.19 15.59 26.47
C ASN A 101 -17.02 14.61 26.35
N GLY A 102 -15.83 15.07 25.90
CA GLY A 102 -14.62 14.26 25.79
C GLY A 102 -14.73 13.15 24.75
N ARG A 103 -15.59 13.33 23.74
CA ARG A 103 -15.80 12.35 22.69
C ARG A 103 -14.60 12.32 21.79
N THR A 104 -13.87 11.22 21.90
CA THR A 104 -12.65 10.97 21.15
C THR A 104 -12.77 9.60 20.51
N SER A 105 -12.13 9.45 19.35
CA SER A 105 -11.95 8.11 18.80
C SER A 105 -11.15 7.26 19.78
N PHE A 106 -11.50 5.98 19.87
CA PHE A 106 -10.75 5.03 20.68
C PHE A 106 -10.73 3.66 20.02
N VAL A 107 -9.78 2.84 20.44
CA VAL A 107 -9.72 1.41 20.12
C VAL A 107 -9.61 0.58 21.39
N ILE A 108 -10.21 -0.60 21.36
CA ILE A 108 -9.97 -1.67 22.32
C ILE A 108 -9.18 -2.74 21.57
N LEU A 109 -7.95 -2.98 22.02
CA LEU A 109 -7.13 -4.07 21.53
C LEU A 109 -7.51 -5.32 22.32
N PHE A 110 -8.18 -6.25 21.66
CA PHE A 110 -8.42 -7.58 22.21
C PHE A 110 -7.23 -8.46 21.87
N VAL A 111 -6.52 -8.89 22.90
CA VAL A 111 -5.23 -9.58 22.79
C VAL A 111 -5.28 -10.93 23.48
N ASN A 112 -4.49 -11.86 22.95
CA ASN A 112 -4.19 -13.14 23.57
C ASN A 112 -2.67 -13.30 23.69
N LYS A 113 -2.20 -14.46 24.14
CA LYS A 113 -0.78 -14.71 24.40
C LYS A 113 0.07 -14.45 23.16
N GLU A 114 -0.35 -14.97 22.01
CA GLU A 114 0.41 -14.83 20.75
C GLU A 114 0.35 -13.40 20.21
N SER A 115 -0.77 -12.71 20.36
CA SER A 115 -0.98 -11.41 19.72
C SER A 115 -0.39 -10.22 20.50
N VAL A 116 0.03 -10.42 21.75
CA VAL A 116 0.83 -9.42 22.50
C VAL A 116 2.03 -8.96 21.67
N GLU A 117 2.63 -9.87 20.90
CA GLU A 117 3.81 -9.55 20.11
C GLU A 117 3.53 -8.57 18.96
N TYR A 118 2.28 -8.50 18.50
CA TYR A 118 1.84 -7.63 17.41
C TYR A 118 1.49 -6.22 17.86
N ILE A 119 1.49 -5.96 19.17
CA ILE A 119 1.22 -4.62 19.70
C ILE A 119 2.48 -3.76 19.52
N LYS A 120 2.30 -2.63 18.85
CA LYS A 120 3.27 -1.54 18.74
C LYS A 120 2.74 -0.31 19.46
N ASP A 121 3.59 0.69 19.60
CA ASP A 121 3.16 1.98 20.14
C ASP A 121 2.15 2.66 19.21
N ILE A 122 0.91 2.72 19.68
CA ILE A 122 -0.18 3.44 19.03
C ILE A 122 -0.32 4.81 19.70
N ASN A 123 -0.17 5.87 18.91
CA ASN A 123 -0.31 7.25 19.31
C ASN A 123 -1.51 7.89 18.57
N ASN A 124 -1.97 9.06 19.02
CA ASN A 124 -3.05 9.86 18.39
C ASN A 124 -4.47 9.27 18.47
N ILE A 125 -4.65 8.12 19.11
CA ILE A 125 -5.96 7.56 19.46
C ILE A 125 -5.91 7.06 20.90
N ARG A 126 -7.04 7.14 21.61
CA ARG A 126 -7.15 6.52 22.92
C ARG A 126 -7.18 5.00 22.76
N VAL A 127 -6.34 4.30 23.51
CA VAL A 127 -6.19 2.85 23.41
C VAL A 127 -6.57 2.22 24.74
N PHE A 128 -7.40 1.19 24.66
CA PHE A 128 -7.69 0.27 25.74
C PHE A 128 -7.12 -1.10 25.41
N LEU A 129 -6.72 -1.86 26.45
CA LEU A 129 -6.20 -3.20 26.30
C LEU A 129 -7.08 -4.20 27.07
N SER A 130 -7.42 -5.32 26.44
CA SER A 130 -8.28 -6.34 27.06
C SER A 130 -7.95 -7.74 26.58
N THR A 131 -8.00 -8.70 27.48
CA THR A 131 -7.99 -10.15 27.17
C THR A 131 -9.38 -10.78 27.35
N ASP A 132 -10.41 -9.96 27.60
CA ASP A 132 -11.78 -10.42 27.81
C ASP A 132 -12.46 -10.82 26.49
N GLU A 133 -12.49 -12.13 26.22
CA GLU A 133 -13.17 -12.74 25.08
C GLU A 133 -14.69 -12.54 25.12
N LYS A 134 -15.31 -12.50 26.30
CA LYS A 134 -16.77 -12.33 26.43
C LYS A 134 -17.18 -10.93 26.01
N LEU A 135 -16.40 -9.93 26.40
CA LEU A 135 -16.59 -8.56 25.93
C LEU A 135 -16.38 -8.46 24.41
N ALA A 136 -15.34 -9.08 23.86
CA ALA A 136 -15.10 -9.12 22.42
C ALA A 136 -16.31 -9.74 21.67
N GLN A 137 -16.81 -10.87 22.16
CA GLN A 137 -17.98 -11.56 21.62
C GLN A 137 -19.24 -10.69 21.69
N ALA A 138 -19.49 -10.02 22.82
CA ALA A 138 -20.62 -9.10 22.99
C ALA A 138 -20.55 -7.93 22.00
N LEU A 139 -19.34 -7.42 21.74
CA LEU A 139 -19.08 -6.38 20.75
C LEU A 139 -18.94 -6.91 19.31
N LYS A 140 -19.20 -8.20 19.08
CA LYS A 140 -19.10 -8.88 17.77
C LYS A 140 -17.74 -8.67 17.10
N THR A 141 -16.69 -8.61 17.90
CA THR A 141 -15.34 -8.30 17.45
C THR A 141 -14.50 -9.58 17.38
N PRO A 142 -13.69 -9.79 16.34
CA PRO A 142 -12.74 -10.89 16.29
C PRO A 142 -11.81 -10.91 17.51
N PHE A 143 -11.44 -12.12 17.96
CA PHE A 143 -10.47 -12.30 19.03
C PHE A 143 -9.32 -13.21 18.55
N PRO A 144 -8.06 -12.74 18.57
CA PRO A 144 -7.62 -11.36 18.79
C PRO A 144 -8.12 -10.39 17.70
N GLY A 145 -8.29 -9.12 18.06
CA GLY A 145 -8.82 -8.11 17.13
C GLY A 145 -8.96 -6.71 17.75
N ILE A 146 -9.57 -5.79 16.98
CA ILE A 146 -9.83 -4.41 17.40
C ILE A 146 -11.32 -4.12 17.33
N TYR A 147 -11.86 -3.62 18.44
CA TYR A 147 -13.08 -2.83 18.43
C TYR A 147 -12.71 -1.36 18.39
N GLY A 148 -13.11 -0.66 17.33
CA GLY A 148 -12.83 0.75 17.14
C GLY A 148 -14.08 1.59 17.21
N TYR A 149 -13.97 2.81 17.73
CA TYR A 149 -14.97 3.86 17.58
C TYR A 149 -14.31 5.08 16.93
N ASN A 150 -14.86 5.50 15.80
CA ASN A 150 -14.49 6.75 15.15
C ASN A 150 -15.53 7.81 15.50
N HIS A 151 -15.13 8.84 16.24
CA HIS A 151 -16.05 9.90 16.67
C HIS A 151 -16.50 10.82 15.52
N LYS A 152 -15.64 11.03 14.49
CA LYS A 152 -15.92 11.90 13.35
C LYS A 152 -17.05 11.34 12.50
N ASP A 153 -16.99 10.04 12.21
CA ASP A 153 -18.01 9.35 11.42
C ASP A 153 -19.12 8.71 12.28
N ARG A 154 -18.88 8.63 13.60
CA ARG A 154 -19.75 7.94 14.57
C ARG A 154 -20.01 6.48 14.20
N LEU A 155 -18.97 5.84 13.69
CA LEU A 155 -18.99 4.45 13.30
C LEU A 155 -18.16 3.62 14.27
N THR A 156 -18.57 2.37 14.40
CA THR A 156 -17.77 1.35 15.08
C THR A 156 -17.18 0.39 14.06
N TYR A 157 -16.00 -0.13 14.37
CA TYR A 157 -15.24 -1.03 13.53
C TYR A 157 -14.94 -2.31 14.32
N GLN A 158 -14.99 -3.44 13.64
CA GLN A 158 -14.69 -4.77 14.19
C GLN A 158 -13.67 -5.42 13.28
N LEU A 159 -12.39 -5.18 13.58
CA LEU A 159 -11.29 -5.55 12.69
C LEU A 159 -10.55 -6.76 13.24
N LYS A 160 -10.25 -7.71 12.37
CA LYS A 160 -9.30 -8.78 12.66
C LYS A 160 -7.90 -8.23 12.49
N VAL A 161 -7.01 -8.53 13.43
CA VAL A 161 -5.59 -8.17 13.34
C VAL A 161 -4.81 -9.35 12.78
N LYS A 162 -3.99 -9.13 11.75
CA LYS A 162 -3.08 -10.18 11.26
C LYS A 162 -1.79 -10.22 12.06
N ASN A 163 -1.06 -9.10 12.10
CA ASN A 163 0.26 -9.02 12.74
C ASN A 163 0.67 -7.62 13.22
N ASP A 164 -0.21 -6.62 13.16
CA ASP A 164 0.11 -5.25 13.58
C ASP A 164 -1.14 -4.48 14.04
N TYR A 165 -1.31 -4.33 15.35
CA TYR A 165 -2.46 -3.59 15.91
C TYR A 165 -2.45 -2.11 15.53
N SER A 166 -1.28 -1.51 15.26
CA SER A 166 -1.22 -0.09 14.92
C SER A 166 -1.87 0.18 13.56
N LYS A 167 -1.68 -0.71 12.58
CA LYS A 167 -2.28 -0.59 11.25
C LYS A 167 -3.80 -0.71 11.29
N ALA A 168 -4.33 -1.68 12.03
CA ALA A 168 -5.76 -1.82 12.24
C ALA A 168 -6.35 -0.61 13.01
N ALA A 169 -5.63 -0.04 13.98
CA ALA A 169 -6.06 1.18 14.66
C ALA A 169 -6.09 2.41 13.73
N PHE A 170 -5.15 2.53 12.79
CA PHE A 170 -5.22 3.56 11.74
C PHE A 170 -6.46 3.39 10.87
N SER A 171 -6.85 2.14 10.54
CA SER A 171 -8.08 1.87 9.79
C SER A 171 -9.33 2.45 10.46
N VAL A 172 -9.39 2.44 11.80
CA VAL A 172 -10.48 3.03 12.59
C VAL A 172 -10.47 4.56 12.51
N LEU A 173 -9.30 5.20 12.57
CA LEU A 173 -9.17 6.65 12.56
C LEU A 173 -9.48 7.27 11.20
N THR A 174 -9.23 6.53 10.13
CA THR A 174 -9.44 7.01 8.77
C THR A 174 -10.91 7.36 8.54
N PRO A 175 -11.22 8.54 7.98
CA PRO A 175 -12.57 8.90 7.61
C PRO A 175 -13.20 7.86 6.68
N ILE A 176 -14.48 7.53 6.90
CA ILE A 176 -15.18 6.49 6.13
C ILE A 176 -15.25 6.79 4.62
N LEU A 177 -15.34 8.08 4.28
CA LEU A 177 -15.33 8.57 2.91
C LEU A 177 -15.06 10.08 2.92
N ASP A 178 -13.80 10.46 2.67
CA ASP A 178 -13.40 11.86 2.62
C ASP A 178 -12.41 12.12 1.48
N LEU A 179 -12.22 13.40 1.16
CA LEU A 179 -11.21 13.82 0.18
C LEU A 179 -9.81 13.49 0.69
N ILE A 180 -9.01 12.86 -0.16
CA ILE A 180 -7.59 12.66 0.11
C ILE A 180 -6.83 13.97 -0.01
N SER A 181 -5.88 14.17 0.91
CA SER A 181 -5.02 15.34 1.01
C SER A 181 -3.68 14.97 1.62
N ASN A 182 -2.70 15.87 1.53
CA ASN A 182 -1.41 15.69 2.18
C ASN A 182 -1.52 15.53 3.72
N GLN A 183 -2.62 15.98 4.32
CA GLN A 183 -2.83 15.88 5.77
C GLN A 183 -3.33 14.50 6.20
N ASN A 184 -4.05 13.76 5.34
CA ASN A 184 -4.69 12.49 5.71
C ASN A 184 -4.19 11.27 4.92
N VAL A 185 -3.39 11.46 3.85
CA VAL A 185 -2.86 10.37 3.01
C VAL A 185 -2.17 9.28 3.81
N HIS A 186 -1.37 9.67 4.82
CA HIS A 186 -0.64 8.75 5.68
C HIS A 186 -1.55 7.76 6.44
N MET A 187 -2.80 8.15 6.72
CA MET A 187 -3.77 7.31 7.43
C MET A 187 -4.26 6.15 6.54
N TYR A 188 -4.43 6.42 5.24
CA TYR A 188 -4.79 5.40 4.26
C TYR A 188 -3.60 4.48 3.97
N GLU A 189 -2.40 5.04 3.81
CA GLU A 189 -1.18 4.25 3.54
C GLU A 189 -0.74 3.37 4.72
N SER A 190 -1.05 3.79 5.96
CA SER A 190 -0.69 3.03 7.18
C SER A 190 -1.73 2.00 7.59
N SER A 191 -2.88 1.99 6.94
CA SER A 191 -3.99 1.08 7.24
C SER A 191 -3.68 -0.37 6.85
N GLU A 192 -4.31 -1.32 7.54
CA GLU A 192 -4.30 -2.73 7.14
C GLU A 192 -5.34 -3.06 6.06
N LEU A 193 -6.37 -2.23 5.93
CA LEU A 193 -7.43 -2.41 4.94
C LEU A 193 -6.98 -1.91 3.56
N PRO A 194 -7.34 -2.62 2.47
CA PRO A 194 -7.09 -2.15 1.12
C PRO A 194 -7.82 -0.83 0.86
N THR A 195 -7.10 0.18 0.34
CA THR A 195 -7.67 1.49 0.02
C THR A 195 -8.05 1.58 -1.46
N PHE A 196 -9.31 1.89 -1.72
CA PHE A 196 -9.84 2.19 -3.04
C PHE A 196 -9.93 3.71 -3.23
N TYR A 197 -9.29 4.22 -4.29
CA TYR A 197 -9.28 5.63 -4.62
C TYR A 197 -10.38 5.92 -5.64
N LEU A 198 -11.37 6.68 -5.21
CA LEU A 198 -12.57 7.02 -5.98
C LEU A 198 -12.36 8.38 -6.64
N LEU A 199 -12.12 8.37 -7.95
CA LEU A 199 -11.85 9.57 -8.74
C LEU A 199 -13.14 10.16 -9.30
N ALA A 200 -13.34 11.46 -9.14
CA ALA A 200 -14.43 12.19 -9.78
C ALA A 200 -14.04 13.63 -10.11
N LYS A 201 -14.74 14.22 -11.08
CA LYS A 201 -14.65 15.65 -11.39
C LYS A 201 -15.25 16.48 -10.25
N GLU A 202 -14.75 17.70 -10.07
CA GLU A 202 -15.12 18.59 -8.96
C GLU A 202 -16.63 18.83 -8.90
N GLU A 203 -17.26 19.07 -10.04
CA GLU A 203 -18.70 19.33 -10.17
C GLU A 203 -19.58 18.13 -9.76
N ASN A 204 -19.05 16.90 -9.83
CA ASN A 204 -19.79 15.67 -9.53
C ASN A 204 -19.40 15.03 -8.19
N LEU A 205 -18.35 15.54 -7.54
CA LEU A 205 -17.74 14.91 -6.37
C LEU A 205 -18.72 14.73 -5.20
N ASN A 206 -19.51 15.76 -4.87
CA ASN A 206 -20.47 15.70 -3.76
C ASN A 206 -21.60 14.70 -4.04
N LYS A 207 -22.13 14.70 -5.28
CA LYS A 207 -23.17 13.75 -5.69
C LYS A 207 -22.65 12.32 -5.61
N PHE A 208 -21.44 12.08 -6.11
CA PHE A 208 -20.79 10.77 -6.07
C PHE A 208 -20.50 10.33 -4.63
N LYS A 209 -20.04 11.25 -3.76
CA LYS A 209 -19.83 10.99 -2.33
C LYS A 209 -21.12 10.49 -1.66
N GLU A 210 -22.24 11.20 -1.84
CA GLU A 210 -23.51 10.81 -1.24
C GLU A 210 -24.04 9.47 -1.79
N GLU A 211 -23.81 9.18 -3.06
CA GLU A 211 -24.18 7.90 -3.67
C GLU A 211 -23.39 6.71 -3.08
N ILE A 212 -22.09 6.89 -2.88
CA ILE A 212 -21.19 5.82 -2.42
C ILE A 212 -21.16 5.67 -0.89
N LYS A 213 -21.44 6.72 -0.13
CA LYS A 213 -21.39 6.72 1.35
C LYS A 213 -22.13 5.55 2.02
N PRO A 214 -23.34 5.13 1.58
CA PRO A 214 -23.99 3.95 2.15
C PRO A 214 -23.17 2.66 1.96
N LEU A 215 -22.50 2.50 0.80
CA LEU A 215 -21.65 1.34 0.53
C LEU A 215 -20.36 1.37 1.37
N SER A 216 -19.75 2.54 1.56
CA SER A 216 -18.55 2.64 2.40
C SER A 216 -18.83 2.26 3.84
N ILE A 217 -19.98 2.68 4.41
CA ILE A 217 -20.42 2.29 5.77
C ILE A 217 -20.66 0.77 5.89
N GLU A 218 -21.22 0.17 4.85
CA GLU A 218 -21.47 -1.28 4.78
C GLU A 218 -20.15 -2.06 4.81
N LEU A 219 -19.18 -1.66 3.99
CA LEU A 219 -17.90 -2.35 3.80
C LEU A 219 -16.77 -1.85 4.72
N LYS A 220 -17.09 -1.05 5.74
CA LYS A 220 -16.12 -0.37 6.62
C LYS A 220 -15.10 -1.29 7.31
N ASN A 221 -15.45 -2.56 7.50
CA ASN A 221 -14.59 -3.56 8.15
C ASN A 221 -13.71 -4.34 7.15
N GLU A 222 -13.94 -4.15 5.84
CA GLU A 222 -13.30 -4.93 4.76
C GLU A 222 -12.36 -4.08 3.92
N VAL A 223 -12.75 -2.83 3.62
CA VAL A 223 -12.01 -1.93 2.73
C VAL A 223 -12.08 -0.49 3.21
N GLN A 224 -11.15 0.34 2.72
CA GLN A 224 -11.21 1.79 2.82
C GLN A 224 -11.54 2.42 1.48
N MET A 225 -12.19 3.58 1.54
CA MET A 225 -12.50 4.38 0.36
C MET A 225 -12.10 5.82 0.61
N CYS A 226 -11.40 6.43 -0.33
CA CYS A 226 -11.11 7.86 -0.30
C CYS A 226 -11.47 8.50 -1.63
N LEU A 227 -11.94 9.74 -1.58
CA LEU A 227 -12.25 10.51 -2.78
C LEU A 227 -11.00 11.23 -3.26
N MET A 228 -10.77 11.19 -4.57
CA MET A 228 -9.72 11.95 -5.22
C MET A 228 -10.36 12.90 -6.22
N LYS A 229 -10.11 14.20 -6.05
CA LYS A 229 -10.54 15.20 -7.02
C LYS A 229 -9.70 15.08 -8.29
N TYR A 230 -10.34 14.85 -9.42
CA TYR A 230 -9.67 14.90 -10.71
C TYR A 230 -9.21 16.33 -11.03
N SER A 231 -7.99 16.42 -11.55
CA SER A 231 -7.43 17.62 -12.18
C SER A 231 -6.59 17.19 -13.39
N GLU A 232 -6.33 18.09 -14.32
CA GLU A 232 -5.54 17.81 -15.55
C GLU A 232 -4.16 17.18 -15.27
N ASN A 233 -3.57 17.45 -14.11
CA ASN A 233 -2.28 16.89 -13.70
C ASN A 233 -2.39 15.49 -13.06
N THR A 234 -3.61 14.96 -12.87
CA THR A 234 -3.84 13.64 -12.29
C THR A 234 -3.56 12.59 -13.34
N ASN A 235 -2.58 11.71 -13.11
CA ASN A 235 -2.19 10.68 -14.06
C ASN A 235 -3.16 9.48 -14.08
N ILE A 236 -4.41 9.73 -14.48
CA ILE A 236 -5.45 8.68 -14.60
C ILE A 236 -5.21 7.76 -15.81
N LYS A 237 -4.47 8.24 -16.81
CA LYS A 237 -4.08 7.46 -17.99
C LYS A 237 -3.20 6.26 -17.63
N ALA A 238 -2.40 6.35 -16.56
CA ALA A 238 -1.63 5.22 -16.03
C ALA A 238 -2.50 4.02 -15.63
N PHE A 239 -3.80 4.23 -15.45
CA PHE A 239 -4.82 3.24 -15.12
C PHE A 239 -5.79 2.96 -16.28
N GLY A 240 -5.51 3.51 -17.47
CA GLY A 240 -6.33 3.34 -18.66
C GLY A 240 -7.62 4.15 -18.65
N ILE A 241 -7.74 5.12 -17.74
CA ILE A 241 -8.93 5.94 -17.54
C ILE A 241 -8.77 7.26 -18.33
N THR A 242 -9.81 7.67 -19.04
CA THR A 242 -9.91 9.01 -19.66
C THR A 242 -10.85 9.92 -18.85
N GLN A 243 -10.96 11.20 -19.22
CA GLN A 243 -11.85 12.13 -18.51
C GLN A 243 -13.34 11.75 -18.67
N GLU A 244 -13.69 11.09 -19.77
CA GLU A 244 -15.04 10.61 -20.10
C GLU A 244 -15.41 9.37 -19.28
N ASP A 245 -14.42 8.61 -18.82
CA ASP A 245 -14.60 7.43 -17.97
C ASP A 245 -14.91 7.79 -16.51
N LEU A 246 -14.80 9.06 -16.10
CA LEU A 246 -15.05 9.48 -14.71
C LEU A 246 -16.55 9.55 -14.38
N PRO A 247 -16.97 9.16 -13.15
CA PRO A 247 -16.14 8.72 -12.03
C PRO A 247 -15.54 7.33 -12.21
N ALA A 248 -14.41 7.08 -11.57
CA ALA A 248 -13.67 5.81 -11.68
C ALA A 248 -13.12 5.38 -10.32
N VAL A 249 -12.71 4.11 -10.19
CA VAL A 249 -12.02 3.60 -9.00
C VAL A 249 -10.70 2.99 -9.42
N ILE A 250 -9.66 3.22 -8.62
CA ILE A 250 -8.36 2.56 -8.77
C ILE A 250 -7.92 1.94 -7.45
N ILE A 251 -7.14 0.87 -7.56
CA ILE A 251 -6.39 0.28 -6.45
C ILE A 251 -5.06 -0.26 -6.97
N VAL A 252 -4.00 -0.10 -6.17
CA VAL A 252 -2.69 -0.70 -6.43
C VAL A 252 -2.42 -1.75 -5.35
N LYS A 253 -2.17 -2.99 -5.75
CA LYS A 253 -1.87 -4.11 -4.85
C LYS A 253 -0.62 -4.82 -5.36
N ASP A 254 0.41 -4.91 -4.51
CA ASP A 254 1.67 -5.58 -4.83
C ASP A 254 2.31 -5.08 -6.14
N GLY A 255 2.21 -3.77 -6.41
CA GLY A 255 2.70 -3.13 -7.63
C GLY A 255 1.79 -3.27 -8.86
N LYS A 256 0.73 -4.08 -8.78
CA LYS A 256 -0.25 -4.28 -9.84
C LYS A 256 -1.34 -3.24 -9.77
N LYS A 257 -1.74 -2.71 -10.93
CA LYS A 257 -2.78 -1.69 -11.04
C LYS A 257 -4.11 -2.34 -11.42
N TYR A 258 -5.18 -1.90 -10.77
CA TYR A 258 -6.53 -2.31 -11.10
C TYR A 258 -7.42 -1.08 -11.16
N ALA A 259 -8.35 -1.06 -12.11
CA ALA A 259 -9.23 0.07 -12.32
C ALA A 259 -10.59 -0.38 -12.84
N GLU A 260 -11.63 0.36 -12.47
CA GLU A 260 -12.95 0.27 -13.06
C GLU A 260 -13.44 1.67 -13.46
N LYS A 261 -14.07 1.75 -14.62
CA LYS A 261 -14.50 2.99 -15.28
C LYS A 261 -15.99 3.20 -15.06
N SER A 262 -16.47 4.44 -15.22
CA SER A 262 -17.90 4.78 -15.14
C SER A 262 -18.58 4.22 -13.88
N VAL A 263 -17.92 4.40 -12.74
CA VAL A 263 -18.26 3.76 -11.47
C VAL A 263 -19.52 4.37 -10.86
N ASN A 264 -20.40 3.50 -10.38
CA ASN A 264 -21.53 3.83 -9.53
C ASN A 264 -21.52 2.88 -8.32
N LYS A 265 -22.50 2.99 -7.43
CA LYS A 265 -22.59 2.12 -6.24
C LYS A 265 -22.57 0.61 -6.57
N GLU A 266 -23.23 0.19 -7.63
CA GLU A 266 -23.33 -1.23 -8.00
C GLU A 266 -22.03 -1.74 -8.61
N THR A 267 -21.46 -1.01 -9.58
CA THR A 267 -20.20 -1.42 -10.21
C THR A 267 -19.03 -1.37 -9.22
N LEU A 268 -19.01 -0.41 -8.30
CA LEU A 268 -18.02 -0.36 -7.21
C LEU A 268 -18.11 -1.60 -6.30
N ARG A 269 -19.32 -2.02 -5.93
CA ARG A 269 -19.51 -3.22 -5.11
C ARG A 269 -18.97 -4.45 -5.83
N ASN A 270 -19.28 -4.61 -7.11
CA ASN A 270 -18.81 -5.76 -7.90
C ASN A 270 -17.27 -5.74 -8.01
N PHE A 271 -16.68 -4.58 -8.30
CA PHE A 271 -15.23 -4.42 -8.36
C PHE A 271 -14.52 -4.79 -7.04
N ILE A 272 -15.08 -4.37 -5.89
CA ILE A 272 -14.55 -4.75 -4.58
C ILE A 272 -14.74 -6.25 -4.30
N GLY A 273 -15.87 -6.83 -4.70
CA GLY A 273 -16.10 -8.27 -4.60
C GLY A 273 -15.07 -9.07 -5.39
N ASP A 274 -14.85 -8.69 -6.66
CA ASP A 274 -13.85 -9.31 -7.52
C ASP A 274 -12.43 -9.09 -6.99
N TYR A 275 -12.13 -7.95 -6.35
CA TYR A 275 -10.85 -7.72 -5.67
C TYR A 275 -10.65 -8.71 -4.52
N ASN A 276 -11.66 -8.86 -3.64
CA ASN A 276 -11.60 -9.74 -2.48
C ASN A 276 -11.45 -11.21 -2.89
N GLU A 277 -12.04 -11.60 -4.03
CA GLU A 277 -11.94 -12.94 -4.61
C GLU A 277 -10.70 -13.13 -5.51
N ASN A 278 -9.86 -12.10 -5.67
CA ASN A 278 -8.70 -12.08 -6.57
C ASN A 278 -9.04 -12.40 -8.05
N LYS A 279 -10.20 -11.91 -8.52
CA LYS A 279 -10.70 -12.07 -9.89
C LYS A 279 -10.40 -10.90 -10.82
N LEU A 280 -9.91 -9.78 -10.28
CA LEU A 280 -9.60 -8.60 -11.09
C LEU A 280 -8.43 -8.85 -12.05
N ASN A 281 -8.58 -8.34 -13.27
CA ASN A 281 -7.50 -8.29 -14.25
C ASN A 281 -6.63 -7.07 -13.99
N GLU A 282 -5.32 -7.30 -13.97
CA GLU A 282 -4.34 -6.22 -13.90
C GLU A 282 -4.44 -5.34 -15.16
N TYR A 283 -4.47 -4.03 -14.96
CA TYR A 283 -4.31 -3.06 -16.03
C TYR A 283 -2.83 -2.83 -16.30
N ILE A 284 -2.42 -3.09 -17.54
CA ILE A 284 -1.09 -2.77 -18.02
C ILE A 284 -1.17 -1.62 -19.02
N LEU A 285 -0.41 -0.56 -18.75
CA LEU A 285 -0.30 0.57 -19.65
C LEU A 285 0.55 0.16 -20.86
N SER A 286 -0.01 0.32 -22.05
CA SER A 286 0.71 0.18 -23.31
C SER A 286 0.22 1.25 -24.27
N GLN A 287 1.14 1.95 -24.92
CA GLN A 287 0.79 2.87 -25.99
C GLN A 287 0.33 2.11 -27.24
N GLU A 288 -0.36 2.83 -28.12
CA GLU A 288 -0.83 2.28 -29.39
C GLU A 288 0.34 1.88 -30.31
N GLU A 289 0.21 0.72 -30.94
CA GLU A 289 1.15 0.23 -31.93
C GLU A 289 1.03 0.99 -33.25
N LEU A 290 2.16 1.25 -33.91
CA LEU A 290 2.14 1.87 -35.23
C LEU A 290 1.79 0.84 -36.32
N PRO A 291 0.82 1.13 -37.22
CA PRO A 291 0.45 0.20 -38.29
C PRO A 291 1.60 -0.23 -39.21
N ASN A 292 2.61 0.63 -39.38
CA ASN A 292 3.77 0.41 -40.24
C ASN A 292 5.09 0.30 -39.45
N ASN A 293 5.04 -0.10 -38.18
CA ASN A 293 6.21 -0.16 -37.31
C ASN A 293 7.36 -1.00 -37.88
N ASP A 294 7.02 -2.12 -38.53
CA ASP A 294 7.98 -3.03 -39.18
C ASP A 294 8.74 -2.38 -40.35
N SER A 295 8.23 -1.29 -40.92
CA SER A 295 8.90 -0.54 -41.99
C SER A 295 9.72 0.65 -41.49
N LEU A 296 9.60 1.02 -40.21
CA LEU A 296 10.35 2.17 -39.66
C LEU A 296 11.80 1.79 -39.36
N PRO A 297 12.79 2.67 -39.61
CA PRO A 297 14.16 2.43 -39.18
C PRO A 297 14.27 2.27 -37.66
N VAL A 298 13.59 3.13 -36.90
CA VAL A 298 13.47 3.04 -35.45
C VAL A 298 12.12 2.41 -35.09
N LYS A 299 12.14 1.23 -34.47
CA LYS A 299 10.93 0.55 -34.01
C LYS A 299 10.35 1.23 -32.78
N ARG A 300 9.04 1.53 -32.79
CA ARG A 300 8.29 1.88 -31.58
C ARG A 300 7.96 0.60 -30.82
N ILE A 301 8.66 0.36 -29.73
CA ILE A 301 8.39 -0.76 -28.85
C ILE A 301 7.38 -0.29 -27.80
N THR A 302 6.33 -1.06 -27.62
CA THR A 302 5.27 -0.88 -26.64
C THR A 302 5.30 -2.05 -25.66
N PHE A 303 4.56 -1.98 -24.56
CA PHE A 303 4.45 -3.13 -23.68
C PHE A 303 3.89 -4.35 -24.44
N ASN A 304 2.82 -4.15 -25.21
CA ASN A 304 2.10 -5.23 -25.91
C ASN A 304 2.91 -5.91 -27.02
N ASN A 305 3.81 -5.19 -27.70
CA ASN A 305 4.65 -5.77 -28.75
C ASN A 305 6.11 -5.99 -28.34
N SER A 306 6.44 -5.75 -27.07
CA SER A 306 7.79 -5.94 -26.54
C SER A 306 8.30 -7.35 -26.80
N GLU A 307 7.47 -8.38 -26.62
CA GLU A 307 7.85 -9.76 -26.90
C GLU A 307 8.25 -9.99 -28.36
N LYS A 308 7.49 -9.45 -29.31
CA LYS A 308 7.78 -9.54 -30.75
C LYS A 308 9.16 -8.98 -31.10
N TYR A 309 9.50 -7.80 -30.57
CA TYR A 309 10.75 -7.12 -30.96
C TYR A 309 11.94 -7.51 -30.09
N LEU A 310 11.73 -7.69 -28.78
CA LEU A 310 12.82 -7.87 -27.81
C LEU A 310 13.26 -9.33 -27.65
N LYS A 311 12.43 -10.30 -28.05
CA LYS A 311 12.77 -11.73 -27.98
C LYS A 311 13.15 -12.36 -29.32
N ASP A 312 13.21 -11.59 -30.41
CA ASP A 312 13.68 -12.09 -31.70
C ASP A 312 15.15 -12.56 -31.57
N PRO A 313 15.44 -13.86 -31.74
CA PRO A 313 16.79 -14.37 -31.61
C PRO A 313 17.66 -14.01 -32.82
N SER A 314 17.06 -13.72 -33.99
CA SER A 314 17.78 -13.45 -35.25
C SER A 314 18.44 -12.07 -35.30
N LYS A 315 18.20 -11.23 -34.29
CA LYS A 315 18.67 -9.85 -34.24
C LYS A 315 19.34 -9.53 -32.91
N ASP A 316 20.37 -8.71 -32.94
CA ASP A 316 20.81 -7.90 -31.80
C ASP A 316 19.93 -6.64 -31.74
N LYS A 317 19.35 -6.34 -30.58
CA LYS A 317 18.35 -5.29 -30.41
C LYS A 317 18.94 -4.16 -29.58
N PHE A 318 19.17 -3.01 -30.21
CA PHE A 318 19.59 -1.80 -29.54
C PHE A 318 18.37 -0.95 -29.17
N VAL A 319 18.05 -0.89 -27.89
CA VAL A 319 16.79 -0.33 -27.37
C VAL A 319 17.07 0.84 -26.45
N ILE A 320 16.37 1.95 -26.69
CA ILE A 320 16.46 3.16 -25.89
C ILE A 320 15.17 3.31 -25.08
N PHE A 321 15.28 3.24 -23.76
CA PHE A 321 14.20 3.55 -22.82
C PHE A 321 14.21 5.05 -22.52
N GLU A 322 13.14 5.74 -22.89
CA GLU A 322 13.08 7.21 -22.95
C GLU A 322 11.82 7.81 -22.33
N ALA A 323 11.80 9.15 -22.26
CA ALA A 323 10.66 9.96 -21.86
C ALA A 323 10.62 11.26 -22.70
N PRO A 324 9.44 11.73 -23.15
CA PRO A 324 9.33 12.82 -24.12
C PRO A 324 9.77 14.20 -23.58
N TRP A 325 9.73 14.40 -22.25
CA TRP A 325 10.21 15.62 -21.61
C TRP A 325 11.72 15.62 -21.33
N CYS A 326 12.41 14.50 -21.45
CA CYS A 326 13.83 14.41 -21.11
C CYS A 326 14.71 15.10 -22.15
N GLN A 327 15.42 16.16 -21.76
CA GLN A 327 16.31 16.91 -22.65
C GLN A 327 17.44 16.03 -23.22
N TYR A 328 17.99 15.11 -22.43
CA TYR A 328 19.02 14.18 -22.90
C TYR A 328 18.49 13.17 -23.93
N CYS A 329 17.22 12.76 -23.84
CA CYS A 329 16.58 11.93 -24.87
C CYS A 329 16.44 12.74 -26.17
N LYS A 330 16.01 14.00 -26.09
CA LYS A 330 15.88 14.89 -27.25
C LYS A 330 17.20 15.09 -27.99
N LEU A 331 18.32 15.22 -27.27
CA LEU A 331 19.65 15.34 -27.87
C LEU A 331 20.15 14.03 -28.52
N LEU A 332 19.76 12.88 -27.96
CA LEU A 332 20.14 11.56 -28.47
C LEU A 332 19.33 11.14 -29.72
N LYS A 333 18.08 11.61 -29.82
CA LYS A 333 17.13 11.20 -30.86
C LYS A 333 17.66 11.32 -32.31
N PRO A 334 18.31 12.43 -32.74
CA PRO A 334 18.88 12.51 -34.08
C PRO A 334 19.93 11.42 -34.34
N ILE A 335 20.79 11.16 -33.35
CA ILE A 335 21.88 10.17 -33.47
C ILE A 335 21.30 8.75 -33.58
N VAL A 336 20.24 8.44 -32.82
CA VAL A 336 19.54 7.15 -32.91
C VAL A 336 18.86 6.99 -34.27
N ASN A 337 18.26 8.06 -34.81
CA ASN A 337 17.66 8.01 -36.14
C ASN A 337 18.71 7.74 -37.22
N ASP A 338 19.84 8.43 -37.19
CA ASP A 338 20.93 8.23 -38.14
C ASP A 338 21.50 6.80 -38.03
N LEU A 339 21.70 6.32 -36.80
CA LEU A 339 22.17 4.96 -36.52
C LEU A 339 21.20 3.92 -37.09
N ALA A 340 19.90 4.10 -36.84
CA ALA A 340 18.86 3.22 -37.34
C ALA A 340 18.76 3.23 -38.86
N GLU A 341 18.92 4.39 -39.49
CA GLU A 341 18.91 4.52 -40.96
C GLU A 341 20.08 3.76 -41.60
N ILE A 342 21.26 3.78 -40.99
CA ILE A 342 22.42 3.01 -41.45
C ILE A 342 22.18 1.49 -41.34
N TYR A 343 21.47 1.07 -40.29
CA TYR A 343 21.16 -0.34 -40.02
C TYR A 343 19.87 -0.84 -40.68
N LYS A 344 19.07 0.01 -41.34
CA LYS A 344 17.73 -0.36 -41.83
C LYS A 344 17.69 -1.61 -42.74
N ASP A 345 18.76 -1.82 -43.53
CA ASP A 345 18.89 -2.95 -44.46
C ASP A 345 19.68 -4.13 -43.86
N ASN A 346 20.11 -4.03 -42.60
CA ASN A 346 20.83 -5.10 -41.91
C ASN A 346 19.84 -6.08 -41.26
N ALA A 347 19.88 -7.33 -41.70
CA ALA A 347 18.97 -8.36 -41.18
C ALA A 347 19.20 -8.72 -39.71
N ASN A 348 20.36 -8.42 -39.14
CA ASN A 348 20.79 -8.88 -37.81
C ASN A 348 20.72 -7.79 -36.73
N ILE A 349 20.38 -6.54 -37.07
CA ILE A 349 20.28 -5.45 -36.08
C ILE A 349 18.86 -4.88 -36.09
N LEU A 350 18.33 -4.61 -34.90
CA LEU A 350 17.12 -3.83 -34.69
C LEU A 350 17.44 -2.63 -33.81
N VAL A 351 17.01 -1.44 -34.22
CA VAL A 351 17.04 -0.24 -33.37
C VAL A 351 15.61 0.12 -32.99
N GLY A 352 15.35 0.34 -31.71
CA GLY A 352 14.02 0.68 -31.23
C GLY A 352 14.02 1.58 -30.01
N THR A 353 12.87 2.21 -29.74
CA THR A 353 12.65 3.00 -28.53
C THR A 353 11.43 2.52 -27.76
N TYR A 354 11.49 2.69 -26.44
CA TYR A 354 10.42 2.35 -25.50
C TYR A 354 10.12 3.58 -24.65
N ASP A 355 8.93 4.15 -24.80
CA ASP A 355 8.50 5.32 -24.02
C ASP A 355 7.97 4.86 -22.66
N MET A 356 8.75 5.09 -21.61
CA MET A 356 8.44 4.67 -20.23
C MET A 356 7.32 5.49 -19.57
N THR A 357 6.81 6.50 -20.28
CA THR A 357 5.74 7.40 -19.81
C THR A 357 4.38 6.99 -20.36
N GLU A 358 4.42 6.17 -21.42
CA GLU A 358 3.29 5.70 -22.19
C GLU A 358 3.16 4.17 -22.13
N ASN A 359 4.06 3.49 -21.42
CA ASN A 359 4.05 2.03 -21.24
C ASN A 359 4.51 1.68 -19.83
N ASP A 360 4.01 0.57 -19.28
CA ASP A 360 4.48 0.04 -18.00
C ASP A 360 5.93 -0.46 -18.08
N PRO A 361 6.66 -0.46 -16.96
CA PRO A 361 8.06 -0.87 -16.96
C PRO A 361 8.20 -2.36 -17.30
N LEU A 362 9.17 -2.66 -18.17
CA LEU A 362 9.70 -4.01 -18.36
C LEU A 362 10.69 -4.28 -17.21
N ASN A 363 10.22 -4.92 -16.15
CA ASN A 363 10.90 -5.02 -14.86
C ASN A 363 12.29 -5.68 -14.94
N GLU A 364 12.53 -6.55 -15.92
CA GLU A 364 13.80 -7.22 -16.16
C GLU A 364 14.95 -6.28 -16.57
N TYR A 365 14.65 -5.06 -17.03
CA TYR A 365 15.66 -4.09 -17.46
C TYR A 365 16.10 -3.12 -16.34
N HIS A 366 15.44 -3.14 -15.17
CA HIS A 366 15.80 -2.33 -13.99
C HIS A 366 16.15 -0.85 -14.29
N ILE A 367 15.31 -0.19 -15.11
CA ILE A 367 15.57 1.17 -15.60
C ILE A 367 15.46 2.18 -14.45
N ARG A 368 16.51 2.97 -14.23
CA ARG A 368 16.59 3.96 -13.12
C ARG A 368 16.57 5.42 -13.58
N GLY A 369 16.58 5.67 -14.88
CA GLY A 369 16.61 7.02 -15.45
C GLY A 369 16.61 7.03 -16.96
N TYR A 370 16.49 8.21 -17.56
CA TYR A 370 16.33 8.38 -19.01
C TYR A 370 17.39 9.30 -19.63
N PRO A 371 17.90 8.99 -20.84
CA PRO A 371 17.71 7.72 -21.52
C PRO A 371 18.57 6.62 -20.90
N THR A 372 18.06 5.39 -20.88
CA THR A 372 18.85 4.18 -20.62
C THR A 372 18.88 3.36 -21.90
N LEU A 373 20.07 2.94 -22.34
CA LEU A 373 20.28 2.25 -23.60
C LEU A 373 20.78 0.84 -23.31
N PHE A 374 20.16 -0.15 -23.94
CA PHE A 374 20.53 -1.55 -23.83
C PHE A 374 20.77 -2.16 -25.20
N LEU A 375 21.71 -3.10 -25.25
CA LEU A 375 21.83 -4.07 -26.33
C LEU A 375 21.38 -5.44 -25.80
N ILE A 376 20.35 -5.99 -26.41
CA ILE A 376 19.87 -7.35 -26.13
C ILE A 376 20.40 -8.24 -27.24
N LYS A 377 21.27 -9.17 -26.89
CA LYS A 377 21.92 -10.02 -27.88
C LYS A 377 20.93 -10.95 -28.57
N GLY A 378 21.16 -11.20 -29.85
CA GLY A 378 20.57 -12.33 -30.57
C GLY A 378 20.95 -13.66 -29.92
N GLU A 379 20.14 -14.68 -30.16
CA GLU A 379 20.22 -16.06 -29.66
C GLU A 379 20.16 -16.24 -28.12
N THR A 380 20.93 -15.45 -27.37
CA THR A 380 21.15 -15.60 -25.93
C THR A 380 20.22 -14.74 -25.07
N ASN A 381 19.65 -13.67 -25.65
CA ASN A 381 18.94 -12.61 -24.93
C ASN A 381 19.76 -11.99 -23.76
N GLU A 382 21.10 -12.11 -23.81
CA GLU A 382 21.96 -11.44 -22.83
C GLU A 382 21.81 -9.91 -22.97
N ILE A 383 21.56 -9.23 -21.86
CA ILE A 383 21.35 -7.79 -21.81
C ILE A 383 22.66 -7.09 -21.44
N LYS A 384 23.11 -6.16 -22.28
CA LYS A 384 24.27 -5.29 -22.03
C LYS A 384 23.83 -3.84 -21.98
N GLN A 385 24.09 -3.17 -20.86
CA GLN A 385 23.81 -1.74 -20.72
C GLN A 385 24.93 -0.91 -21.35
N TYR A 386 24.58 0.15 -22.07
CA TYR A 386 25.53 1.16 -22.49
C TYR A 386 25.86 2.09 -21.31
N THR A 387 27.12 2.08 -20.87
CA THR A 387 27.58 2.86 -19.70
C THR A 387 28.58 3.96 -20.05
N GLN A 388 29.00 4.05 -21.31
CA GLN A 388 29.96 5.07 -21.75
C GLN A 388 29.33 6.46 -21.77
N LYS A 389 30.17 7.50 -21.69
CA LYS A 389 29.73 8.90 -21.60
C LYS A 389 29.37 9.46 -22.97
N GLU A 390 30.20 9.16 -23.97
CA GLU A 390 30.03 9.55 -25.35
C GLU A 390 28.78 8.89 -25.92
N ARG A 391 27.98 9.63 -26.69
CA ARG A 391 26.76 9.10 -27.32
C ARG A 391 26.67 9.51 -28.79
N ASP A 392 27.83 9.70 -29.43
CA ASP A 392 27.92 9.92 -30.86
C ASP A 392 27.72 8.60 -31.64
N LEU A 393 27.46 8.75 -32.94
CA LEU A 393 27.14 7.65 -33.85
C LEU A 393 28.21 6.54 -33.83
N LYS A 394 29.49 6.93 -33.81
CA LYS A 394 30.62 5.98 -33.79
C LYS A 394 30.64 5.17 -32.50
N SER A 395 30.50 5.83 -31.36
CA SER A 395 30.54 5.18 -30.04
C SER A 395 29.39 4.17 -29.87
N LEU A 396 28.18 4.51 -30.34
CA LEU A 396 27.04 3.59 -30.33
C LEU A 396 27.24 2.40 -31.29
N ALA A 397 27.76 2.66 -32.49
CA ALA A 397 28.06 1.60 -33.46
C ALA A 397 29.15 0.64 -32.96
N ASP A 398 30.22 1.18 -32.37
CA ASP A 398 31.30 0.39 -31.76
C ASP A 398 30.76 -0.50 -30.63
N PHE A 399 29.84 0.01 -29.81
CA PHE A 399 29.20 -0.79 -28.77
C PHE A 399 28.36 -1.94 -29.34
N ILE A 400 27.51 -1.67 -30.34
CA ILE A 400 26.70 -2.70 -31.00
C ILE A 400 27.61 -3.79 -31.59
N LYS A 401 28.69 -3.39 -32.27
CA LYS A 401 29.68 -4.31 -32.84
C LYS A 401 30.37 -5.15 -31.76
N ASN A 402 30.87 -4.52 -30.70
CA ASN A 402 31.72 -5.18 -29.72
C ASN A 402 30.92 -6.08 -28.78
N GLU A 403 29.74 -5.66 -28.37
CA GLU A 403 28.90 -6.40 -27.42
C GLU A 403 27.92 -7.34 -28.11
N GLY A 404 27.45 -7.02 -29.33
CA GLY A 404 26.45 -7.81 -30.07
C GLY A 404 26.89 -9.25 -30.37
N HIS A 405 25.92 -10.13 -30.57
CA HIS A 405 26.18 -11.50 -30.97
C HIS A 405 26.73 -11.57 -32.41
N TYR A 406 26.13 -10.83 -33.35
CA TYR A 406 26.43 -10.93 -34.78
C TYR A 406 27.63 -10.07 -35.22
N LYS A 407 28.22 -9.28 -34.32
CA LYS A 407 29.42 -8.46 -34.55
C LYS A 407 29.34 -7.57 -35.80
N VAL A 408 28.16 -7.01 -36.09
CA VAL A 408 27.93 -6.18 -37.27
C VAL A 408 28.77 -4.91 -37.21
N ASP A 409 29.57 -4.65 -38.25
CA ASP A 409 30.43 -3.47 -38.37
C ASP A 409 29.91 -2.53 -39.46
N ILE A 410 29.67 -1.27 -39.10
CA ILE A 410 29.22 -0.20 -40.02
C ILE A 410 30.23 0.96 -40.11
N THR A 411 31.45 0.79 -39.60
CA THR A 411 32.45 1.87 -39.51
C THR A 411 32.72 2.55 -40.86
N GLU A 412 32.73 1.78 -41.96
CA GLU A 412 32.91 2.33 -43.32
C GLU A 412 31.73 3.19 -43.76
N LYS A 413 30.49 2.75 -43.49
CA LYS A 413 29.28 3.53 -43.80
C LYS A 413 29.23 4.85 -43.03
N ILE A 414 29.70 4.85 -41.77
CA ILE A 414 29.76 6.04 -40.94
C ILE A 414 30.74 7.07 -41.51
N LYS A 415 31.93 6.64 -41.96
CA LYS A 415 32.93 7.54 -42.56
C LYS A 415 32.38 8.24 -43.81
N LEU A 416 31.65 7.51 -44.65
CA LEU A 416 31.04 8.02 -45.88
C LEU A 416 29.93 9.06 -45.66
N LEU A 417 29.40 9.19 -44.43
CA LEU A 417 28.38 10.19 -44.07
C LEU A 417 28.98 11.45 -43.42
N GLY A 418 30.27 11.41 -43.04
CA GLY A 418 30.98 12.52 -42.39
C GLY A 418 31.87 13.34 -43.31
N ASP A 419 32.02 12.93 -44.58
CA ASP A 419 32.60 13.69 -45.70
C ASP A 419 31.47 14.31 -46.53
#